data_AF-A0A3A4Q114-F1
#
_entry.id   AF-A0A3A4Q114-F1
#
_cell.length_a   1.000
_cell.length_b   1.000
_cell.length_c   1.000
_cell.angle_alpha   90.00
_cell.angle_beta   90.00
_cell.angle_gamma   90.00
#
_symmetry.space_group_name_H-M   'P 1'
#
loop_
_entity.id
_entity.type
_entity.pdbx_description
1 polymer ?
#
loop_
_entity_poly.entity_id
_entity_poly.type
_entity_poly.pdbx_seq_one_letter_code
_entity_poly.pdbx_strand_id
1 'polypeptide(L)'
;MRDMQILEFVFDQLPFESGNDAFTRKLKTLIKDSVMPESDRKNSKGRDVQFELYVAAVCYASDLTPVDFEEPDVTCRVNGMKFGIAAKRVKNAEKLEDRVADGANQIQRSRLPGVIALDTCLAFNPDNARIPVQIADAEFGRLYSRAISAHFSPFYAKLQDRVRGKGVCGIVIHDHQLRLHDNTWSLAGMRMWIHTPSYNQRREREAKEFAYAYGRGLPNLERLE
;
A
#
# COMPACT_ATOMS: atom_id res chain seq x y z
N MET A 1 10.04 14.79 -3.59
CA MET A 1 8.95 14.94 -4.59
C MET A 1 7.91 13.85 -4.42
N ARG A 2 8.21 12.55 -4.61
CA ARG A 2 7.26 11.45 -4.32
C ARG A 2 6.60 11.58 -2.94
N ASP A 3 7.41 11.63 -1.90
CA ASP A 3 6.88 11.62 -0.52
C ASP A 3 5.97 12.84 -0.26
N MET A 4 6.26 13.98 -0.88
CA MET A 4 5.40 15.17 -0.79
C MET A 4 4.07 14.98 -1.51
N GLN A 5 4.05 14.35 -2.69
CA GLN A 5 2.79 14.05 -3.42
C GLN A 5 1.95 12.99 -2.68
N ILE A 6 2.59 12.01 -2.03
CA ILE A 6 1.90 11.06 -1.15
C ILE A 6 1.28 11.78 0.04
N LEU A 7 2.03 12.70 0.67
CA LEU A 7 1.53 13.50 1.79
C LEU A 7 0.39 14.42 1.37
N GLU A 8 0.52 15.11 0.24
CA GLU A 8 -0.53 15.95 -0.34
C GLU A 8 -1.83 15.15 -0.47
N PHE A 9 -1.78 13.97 -1.09
CA PHE A 9 -2.93 13.07 -1.15
C PHE A 9 -3.47 12.70 0.25
N VAL A 10 -2.61 12.42 1.22
CA VAL A 10 -3.04 12.14 2.61
C VAL A 10 -3.79 13.34 3.22
N PHE A 11 -3.29 14.55 3.02
CA PHE A 11 -3.89 15.80 3.52
C PHE A 11 -5.19 16.16 2.77
N ASP A 12 -5.33 15.76 1.52
CA ASP A 12 -6.55 16.02 0.75
C ASP A 12 -7.71 15.08 1.14
N GLN A 13 -7.39 13.84 1.53
CA GLN A 13 -8.42 12.81 1.75
C GLN A 13 -8.82 12.62 3.21
N LEU A 14 -7.90 12.79 4.17
CA LEU A 14 -8.20 12.52 5.57
C LEU A 14 -8.90 13.71 6.23
N PRO A 15 -10.00 13.51 6.98
CA PRO A 15 -10.66 14.58 7.69
C PRO A 15 -9.79 15.09 8.85
N PHE A 16 -9.45 16.39 8.84
CA PHE A 16 -8.74 17.08 9.91
C PHE A 16 -9.70 17.56 10.99
N GLU A 17 -10.46 16.64 11.58
CA GLU A 17 -11.29 16.99 12.73
C GLU A 17 -10.43 16.98 14.01
N SER A 18 -10.45 18.10 14.72
CA SER A 18 -9.81 18.28 16.02
C SER A 18 -10.40 17.29 17.04
N GLY A 19 -9.77 16.13 17.18
CA GLY A 19 -10.22 15.07 18.08
C GLY A 19 -9.64 13.68 17.80
N ASN A 20 -9.06 13.45 16.62
CA ASN A 20 -8.39 12.17 16.33
C ASN A 20 -6.95 12.15 16.88
N ASP A 21 -6.82 11.79 18.16
CA ASP A 21 -5.53 11.68 18.85
C ASP A 21 -4.58 10.69 18.17
N ALA A 22 -5.11 9.62 17.57
CA ALA A 22 -4.30 8.60 16.89
C ALA A 22 -3.64 9.16 15.62
N PHE A 23 -4.40 9.88 14.81
CA PHE A 23 -3.89 10.58 13.64
C PHE A 23 -2.83 11.62 14.02
N THR A 24 -3.10 12.44 15.04
CA THR A 24 -2.14 13.45 15.53
C THR A 24 -0.83 12.83 15.99
N ARG A 25 -0.87 11.68 16.69
CA ARG A 25 0.34 10.93 17.09
C ARG A 25 1.11 10.40 15.88
N LYS A 26 0.41 9.93 14.83
CA LYS A 26 1.04 9.48 13.59
C LYS A 26 1.73 10.64 12.86
N LEU A 27 1.08 11.79 12.71
CA LEU A 27 1.72 12.99 12.14
C LEU A 27 2.98 13.42 12.91
N LYS A 28 2.91 13.44 14.26
CA LYS A 28 4.08 13.73 15.11
C LYS A 28 5.22 12.71 14.95
N THR A 29 4.91 11.48 14.55
CA THR A 29 5.93 10.44 14.29
C THR A 29 6.52 10.62 12.90
N LEU A 30 5.70 10.98 11.91
CA LEU A 30 6.10 11.22 10.54
C LEU A 30 7.18 12.29 10.42
N ILE A 31 7.03 13.41 11.14
CA ILE A 31 7.97 14.55 11.09
C ILE A 31 9.34 14.29 11.74
N LYS A 32 9.57 13.12 12.32
CA LYS A 32 10.85 12.78 13.02
C LYS A 32 11.91 12.17 12.11
N ASP A 33 11.55 11.71 10.91
CA ASP A 33 12.48 11.11 9.96
C ASP A 33 13.22 12.19 9.15
N SER A 34 14.34 11.83 8.51
CA SER A 34 15.05 12.73 7.60
C SER A 34 14.21 13.07 6.37
N VAL A 35 14.53 14.20 5.74
CA VAL A 35 13.84 14.66 4.52
C VAL A 35 14.06 13.71 3.34
N MET A 36 15.20 13.01 3.27
CA MET A 36 15.56 12.17 2.11
C MET A 36 15.36 10.65 2.39
N PRO A 37 14.55 9.93 1.59
CA PRO A 37 14.25 8.50 1.69
C PRO A 37 15.44 7.58 1.94
N GLU A 38 16.50 7.82 1.18
CA GLU A 38 17.72 7.04 1.11
C GLU A 38 18.63 7.22 2.34
N SER A 39 18.42 8.28 3.13
CA SER A 39 19.26 8.62 4.28
C SER A 39 18.90 7.85 5.56
N ASP A 40 17.66 7.35 5.71
CA ASP A 40 17.23 6.61 6.92
C ASP A 40 16.99 5.11 6.66
N ARG A 41 17.95 4.44 6.01
CA ARG A 41 17.81 3.00 5.70
C ARG A 41 17.57 2.15 6.94
N LYS A 42 18.16 2.49 8.10
CA LYS A 42 18.08 1.70 9.34
C LYS A 42 16.88 1.99 10.25
N ASN A 43 16.47 3.26 10.43
CA ASN A 43 15.35 3.63 11.31
C ASN A 43 14.49 4.69 10.60
N SER A 44 13.37 4.27 9.99
CA SER A 44 12.46 5.18 9.29
C SER A 44 11.01 4.98 9.75
N LYS A 45 10.79 5.17 11.05
CA LYS A 45 9.45 4.96 11.64
C LYS A 45 8.45 5.95 11.07
N GLY A 46 8.88 7.17 10.77
CA GLY A 46 8.05 8.18 10.11
C GLY A 46 7.57 7.74 8.73
N ARG A 47 8.41 7.06 7.93
CA ARG A 47 8.02 6.53 6.61
C ARG A 47 7.12 5.31 6.69
N ASP A 48 7.30 4.45 7.70
CA ASP A 48 6.37 3.34 7.93
C ASP A 48 4.98 3.92 8.26
N VAL A 49 4.93 4.95 9.11
CA VAL A 49 3.70 5.71 9.43
C VAL A 49 3.15 6.46 8.22
N GLN A 50 3.99 7.04 7.37
CA GLN A 50 3.55 7.70 6.13
C GLN A 50 2.79 6.72 5.24
N PHE A 51 3.25 5.48 5.13
CA PHE A 51 2.56 4.47 4.35
C PHE A 51 1.23 4.04 5.00
N GLU A 52 1.18 3.92 6.32
CA GLU A 52 -0.08 3.69 7.05
C GLU A 52 -1.11 4.82 6.80
N LEU A 53 -0.66 6.08 6.85
CA LEU A 53 -1.51 7.24 6.56
C LEU A 53 -2.00 7.24 5.10
N TYR A 54 -1.12 6.89 4.16
CA TYR A 54 -1.48 6.74 2.75
C TYR A 54 -2.54 5.66 2.54
N VAL A 55 -2.40 4.49 3.16
CA VAL A 55 -3.41 3.42 3.10
C VAL A 55 -4.75 3.88 3.67
N ALA A 56 -4.74 4.60 4.80
CA ALA A 56 -5.95 5.18 5.38
C ALA A 56 -6.60 6.21 4.44
N ALA A 57 -5.80 7.06 3.78
CA ALA A 57 -6.28 8.03 2.80
C ALA A 57 -6.93 7.35 1.60
N VAL A 58 -6.35 6.26 1.08
CA VAL A 58 -6.96 5.44 0.02
C VAL A 58 -8.30 4.87 0.46
N CYS A 59 -8.42 4.42 1.72
CA CYS A 59 -9.69 3.91 2.26
C CYS A 59 -10.75 5.01 2.35
N TYR A 60 -10.40 6.21 2.83
CA TYR A 60 -11.31 7.36 2.86
C TYR A 60 -11.76 7.76 1.47
N ALA A 61 -10.83 7.90 0.53
CA ALA A 61 -11.11 8.22 -0.87
C ALA A 61 -11.99 7.16 -1.59
N SER A 62 -12.07 5.96 -1.01
CA SER A 62 -12.86 4.83 -1.53
C SER A 62 -14.22 4.66 -0.83
N ASP A 63 -14.60 5.59 0.05
CA ASP A 63 -15.76 5.50 0.95
C ASP A 63 -15.75 4.28 1.89
N LEU A 64 -14.57 3.74 2.22
CA LEU A 64 -14.43 2.59 3.13
C LEU A 64 -14.50 3.03 4.61
N THR A 65 -15.51 3.80 4.96
CA THR A 65 -15.64 4.46 6.26
C THR A 65 -16.48 3.64 7.26
N PRO A 66 -16.27 3.80 8.59
CA PRO A 66 -15.22 4.59 9.24
C PRO A 66 -13.83 3.96 9.02
N VAL A 67 -12.80 4.81 9.01
CA VAL A 67 -11.40 4.40 8.95
C VAL A 67 -10.73 4.75 10.27
N ASP A 68 -10.23 3.74 10.97
CA ASP A 68 -9.62 3.86 12.29
C ASP A 68 -8.14 3.43 12.27
N PHE A 69 -7.35 4.02 13.18
CA PHE A 69 -5.94 3.68 13.36
C PHE A 69 -5.74 2.76 14.57
N GLU A 70 -5.81 1.45 14.34
CA GLU A 70 -5.70 0.39 15.35
C GLU A 70 -5.11 -0.91 14.74
N GLU A 71 -4.85 -1.95 15.54
CA GLU A 71 -4.27 -3.21 15.02
C GLU A 71 -5.20 -3.86 13.96
N PRO A 72 -4.70 -4.28 12.77
CA PRO A 72 -3.29 -4.44 12.37
C PRO A 72 -2.48 -3.14 12.25
N ASP A 73 -2.94 -2.15 11.48
CA ASP A 73 -2.37 -0.79 11.46
C ASP A 73 -3.47 0.24 11.09
N VAL A 74 -4.40 -0.16 10.21
CA VAL A 74 -5.62 0.55 9.81
C VAL A 74 -6.80 -0.42 9.82
N THR A 75 -8.00 0.03 10.19
CA THR A 75 -9.24 -0.70 9.92
C THR A 75 -10.23 0.15 9.13
N CYS A 76 -11.09 -0.49 8.35
CA CYS A 76 -12.07 0.16 7.50
C CYS A 76 -13.33 -0.72 7.35
N ARG A 77 -14.37 -0.25 6.65
CA ARG A 77 -15.55 -1.08 6.36
C ARG A 77 -15.87 -1.19 4.87
N VAL A 78 -16.26 -2.40 4.46
CA VAL A 78 -16.83 -2.71 3.15
C VAL A 78 -18.15 -3.44 3.39
N ASN A 79 -19.27 -2.93 2.85
CA ASN A 79 -20.59 -3.56 2.98
C ASN A 79 -20.95 -3.91 4.45
N GLY A 80 -20.61 -3.01 5.38
CA GLY A 80 -20.85 -3.18 6.82
C GLY A 80 -19.84 -4.10 7.55
N MET A 81 -19.01 -4.86 6.84
CA MET A 81 -17.97 -5.72 7.40
C MET A 81 -16.70 -4.93 7.70
N LYS A 82 -16.13 -5.12 8.89
CA LYS A 82 -14.87 -4.50 9.30
C LYS A 82 -13.68 -5.31 8.78
N PHE A 83 -12.76 -4.65 8.09
CA PHE A 83 -11.51 -5.22 7.59
C PHE A 83 -10.32 -4.60 8.31
N GLY A 84 -9.29 -5.42 8.56
CA GLY A 84 -7.98 -4.95 9.00
C GLY A 84 -7.01 -4.82 7.83
N ILE A 85 -6.21 -3.76 7.80
CA ILE A 85 -5.14 -3.58 6.82
C ILE A 85 -3.80 -3.47 7.54
N ALA A 86 -2.93 -4.45 7.29
CA ALA A 86 -1.55 -4.41 7.75
C ALA A 86 -0.70 -3.70 6.69
N ALA A 87 -0.28 -2.47 6.97
CA ALA A 87 0.61 -1.69 6.11
C ALA A 87 2.07 -2.05 6.42
N LYS A 88 2.80 -2.51 5.41
CA LYS A 88 4.20 -2.95 5.58
C LYS A 88 5.05 -2.38 4.47
N ARG A 89 6.11 -1.68 4.87
CA ARG A 89 7.11 -1.18 3.95
C ARG A 89 8.22 -2.20 3.75
N VAL A 90 8.51 -2.50 2.48
CA VAL A 90 9.56 -3.43 2.06
C VAL A 90 10.75 -2.60 1.57
N LYS A 91 11.83 -2.63 2.34
CA LYS A 91 13.06 -1.86 2.03
C LYS A 91 14.09 -2.64 1.21
N ASN A 92 13.98 -3.96 1.25
CA ASN A 92 14.85 -4.92 0.55
C ASN A 92 13.96 -6.08 0.12
N ALA A 93 14.05 -6.48 -1.15
CA ALA A 93 13.29 -7.61 -1.71
C ALA A 93 13.50 -8.92 -0.93
N GLU A 94 14.67 -9.14 -0.36
CA GLU A 94 14.97 -10.31 0.49
C GLU A 94 14.10 -10.36 1.77
N LYS A 95 13.62 -9.19 2.22
CA LYS A 95 12.75 -9.06 3.40
C LYS A 95 11.26 -9.11 3.07
N LEU A 96 10.90 -9.32 1.80
CA LEU A 96 9.51 -9.36 1.37
C LEU A 96 8.71 -10.44 2.11
N GLU A 97 9.24 -11.66 2.19
CA GLU A 97 8.57 -12.77 2.88
C GLU A 97 8.37 -12.48 4.38
N ASP A 98 9.42 -11.97 5.04
CA ASP A 98 9.39 -11.61 6.47
C ASP A 98 8.30 -10.56 6.73
N ARG A 99 8.21 -9.53 5.88
CA ARG A 99 7.21 -8.46 6.01
C ARG A 99 5.79 -8.94 5.78
N VAL A 100 5.59 -9.85 4.82
CA VAL A 100 4.28 -10.49 4.60
C VAL A 100 3.91 -11.38 5.78
N ALA A 101 4.87 -12.14 6.33
CA ALA A 101 4.62 -12.96 7.52
C ALA A 101 4.21 -12.10 8.74
N ASP A 102 4.89 -10.97 8.96
CA ASP A 102 4.57 -10.01 10.01
C ASP A 102 3.16 -9.42 9.86
N GLY A 103 2.82 -8.94 8.66
CA GLY A 103 1.48 -8.42 8.37
C GLY A 103 0.39 -9.48 8.54
N ALA A 104 0.65 -10.70 8.09
CA ALA A 104 -0.28 -11.82 8.27
C ALA A 104 -0.48 -12.16 9.75
N ASN A 105 0.57 -12.09 10.57
CA ASN A 105 0.47 -12.30 12.01
C ASN A 105 -0.36 -11.21 12.70
N GLN A 106 -0.21 -9.94 12.31
CA GLN A 106 -1.06 -8.85 12.82
C GLN A 106 -2.54 -9.08 12.47
N ILE A 107 -2.84 -9.41 11.20
CA ILE A 107 -4.21 -9.71 10.76
C ILE A 107 -4.78 -10.87 11.58
N GLN A 108 -4.02 -11.95 11.75
CA GLN A 108 -4.44 -13.10 12.55
C GLN A 108 -4.77 -12.71 14.01
N ARG A 109 -3.95 -11.88 14.66
CA ARG A 109 -4.18 -11.43 16.03
C ARG A 109 -5.42 -10.55 16.16
N SER A 110 -5.69 -9.70 15.17
CA SER A 110 -6.88 -8.84 15.14
C SER A 110 -8.20 -9.62 15.01
N ARG A 111 -8.14 -10.88 14.52
CA ARG A 111 -9.31 -11.73 14.22
C ARG A 111 -10.28 -11.12 13.20
N LEU A 112 -9.84 -10.13 12.43
CA LEU A 112 -10.58 -9.55 11.30
C LEU A 112 -10.19 -10.25 9.99
N PRO A 113 -11.07 -10.29 8.98
CA PRO A 113 -10.61 -10.46 7.62
C PRO A 113 -9.68 -9.28 7.27
N GLY A 114 -8.58 -9.53 6.57
CA GLY A 114 -7.62 -8.46 6.34
C GLY A 114 -6.80 -8.53 5.08
N VAL A 115 -6.26 -7.38 4.71
CA VAL A 115 -5.39 -7.19 3.56
C VAL A 115 -4.02 -6.76 4.05
N ILE A 116 -2.97 -7.26 3.40
CA ILE A 116 -1.62 -6.73 3.61
C ILE A 116 -1.37 -5.71 2.50
N ALA A 117 -1.16 -4.45 2.87
CA ALA A 117 -0.69 -3.43 1.96
C ALA A 117 0.84 -3.39 2.01
N LEU A 118 1.50 -3.49 0.85
CA LEU A 118 2.96 -3.47 0.73
C LEU A 118 3.41 -2.22 -0.01
N ASP A 119 4.30 -1.42 0.60
CA ASP A 119 5.08 -0.41 -0.13
C ASP A 119 6.39 -1.06 -0.58
N THR A 120 6.58 -1.19 -1.90
CA THR A 120 7.79 -1.80 -2.48
C THR A 120 8.74 -0.80 -3.14
N CYS A 121 8.44 0.50 -3.10
CA CYS A 121 9.17 1.49 -3.89
C CYS A 121 10.68 1.44 -3.63
N LEU A 122 11.09 1.28 -2.35
CA LEU A 122 12.51 1.24 -2.00
C LEU A 122 13.14 -0.13 -2.31
N ALA A 123 12.38 -1.22 -2.22
CA ALA A 123 12.90 -2.56 -2.52
C ALA A 123 13.24 -2.74 -4.01
N PHE A 124 12.44 -2.16 -4.91
CA PHE A 124 12.62 -2.32 -6.35
C PHE A 124 13.24 -1.11 -7.04
N ASN A 125 13.33 0.03 -6.35
CA ASN A 125 14.08 1.20 -6.80
C ASN A 125 14.90 1.81 -5.63
N PRO A 126 15.97 1.12 -5.18
CA PRO A 126 16.74 1.53 -3.99
C PRO A 126 17.46 2.87 -4.15
N ASP A 127 17.76 3.24 -5.38
CA ASP A 127 18.44 4.50 -5.73
C ASP A 127 17.45 5.63 -6.05
N ASN A 128 16.14 5.36 -5.93
CA ASN A 128 15.07 6.31 -6.24
C ASN A 128 15.25 6.93 -7.64
N ALA A 129 15.70 6.10 -8.59
CA ALA A 129 15.94 6.47 -9.96
C ALA A 129 14.65 6.97 -10.59
N ARG A 130 14.75 8.05 -11.37
CA ARG A 130 13.62 8.62 -12.10
C ARG A 130 13.60 8.06 -13.51
N ILE A 131 12.43 8.10 -14.15
CA ILE A 131 12.27 7.72 -15.55
C ILE A 131 12.19 9.01 -16.38
N PRO A 132 13.31 9.49 -16.97
CA PRO A 132 13.34 10.77 -17.69
C PRO A 132 12.79 10.68 -19.12
N VAL A 133 12.52 9.47 -19.60
CA VAL A 133 12.01 9.23 -20.95
C VAL A 133 10.49 9.38 -20.94
N GLN A 134 9.94 10.11 -21.92
CA GLN A 134 8.50 10.14 -22.14
C GLN A 134 8.05 8.81 -22.72
N ILE A 135 7.19 8.11 -21.97
CA ILE A 135 6.60 6.84 -22.35
C ILE A 135 5.09 7.04 -22.29
N ALA A 136 4.40 6.72 -23.38
CA ALA A 136 2.93 6.77 -23.43
C ALA A 136 2.33 5.91 -22.30
N ASP A 137 1.20 6.33 -21.74
CA ASP A 137 0.63 5.71 -20.53
C ASP A 137 0.39 4.21 -20.69
N ALA A 138 -0.24 3.78 -21.78
CA ALA A 138 -0.47 2.36 -22.06
C ALA A 138 0.83 1.53 -22.13
N GLU A 139 1.88 2.08 -22.76
CA GLU A 139 3.20 1.44 -22.85
C GLU A 139 3.86 1.36 -21.47
N PHE A 140 3.81 2.44 -20.71
CA PHE A 140 4.35 2.53 -19.35
C PHE A 140 3.67 1.51 -18.43
N GLY A 141 2.33 1.46 -18.41
CA GLY A 141 1.56 0.53 -17.59
C GLY A 141 1.91 -0.92 -17.89
N ARG A 142 2.00 -1.29 -19.18
CA ARG A 142 2.40 -2.63 -19.60
C ARG A 142 3.81 -3.00 -19.13
N LEU A 143 4.79 -2.13 -19.39
CA LEU A 143 6.20 -2.38 -19.03
C LEU A 143 6.37 -2.45 -17.51
N TYR A 144 5.72 -1.55 -16.78
CA TYR A 144 5.83 -1.45 -15.35
C TYR A 144 5.13 -2.61 -14.63
N SER A 145 3.94 -3.01 -15.09
CA SER A 145 3.24 -4.21 -14.61
C SER A 145 4.09 -5.48 -14.79
N ARG A 146 4.72 -5.62 -15.96
CA ARG A 146 5.64 -6.73 -16.24
C ARG A 146 6.86 -6.71 -15.31
N ALA A 147 7.45 -5.54 -15.06
CA ALA A 147 8.60 -5.40 -14.17
C ALA A 147 8.25 -5.78 -12.72
N ILE A 148 7.15 -5.25 -12.19
CA ILE A 148 6.65 -5.58 -10.85
C ILE A 148 6.32 -7.07 -10.75
N SER A 149 5.62 -7.64 -11.73
CA SER A 149 5.31 -9.07 -11.77
C SER A 149 6.58 -9.94 -11.75
N ALA A 150 7.62 -9.54 -12.48
CA ALA A 150 8.91 -10.24 -12.48
C ALA A 150 9.59 -10.25 -11.10
N HIS A 151 9.47 -9.16 -10.32
CA HIS A 151 9.98 -9.11 -8.95
C HIS A 151 9.25 -10.04 -7.99
N PHE A 152 7.93 -10.22 -8.15
CA PHE A 152 7.11 -11.03 -7.25
C PHE A 152 6.99 -12.50 -7.65
N SER A 153 7.16 -12.84 -8.93
CA SER A 153 7.02 -14.21 -9.42
C SER A 153 7.83 -15.24 -8.61
N PRO A 154 9.08 -14.98 -8.18
CA PRO A 154 9.84 -15.92 -7.37
C PRO A 154 9.29 -16.13 -5.95
N PHE A 155 8.50 -15.19 -5.43
CA PHE A 155 7.98 -15.23 -4.07
C PHE A 155 6.55 -15.74 -3.99
N TYR A 156 5.81 -15.80 -5.09
CA TYR A 156 4.36 -16.02 -5.12
C TYR A 156 3.90 -17.20 -4.25
N ALA A 157 4.46 -18.39 -4.44
CA ALA A 157 4.10 -19.58 -3.67
C ALA A 157 4.40 -19.41 -2.16
N LYS A 158 5.55 -18.80 -1.84
CA LYS A 158 5.94 -18.56 -0.44
C LYS A 158 5.03 -17.53 0.22
N LEU A 159 4.65 -16.47 -0.48
CA LEU A 159 3.70 -15.47 0.03
C LEU A 159 2.35 -16.13 0.33
N GLN A 160 1.85 -17.00 -0.56
CA GLN A 160 0.63 -17.76 -0.32
C GLN A 160 0.73 -18.68 0.91
N ASP A 161 1.89 -19.32 1.12
CA ASP A 161 2.13 -20.13 2.31
C ASP A 161 2.17 -19.28 3.59
N ARG A 162 2.81 -18.10 3.57
CA ARG A 162 2.91 -17.21 4.74
C ARG A 162 1.56 -16.70 5.24
N VAL A 163 0.58 -16.55 4.35
CA VAL A 163 -0.75 -16.00 4.65
C VAL A 163 -1.82 -17.06 4.87
N ARG A 164 -1.55 -18.34 4.52
CA ARG A 164 -2.52 -19.43 4.63
C ARG A 164 -3.05 -19.56 6.06
N GLY A 165 -4.38 -19.57 6.18
CA GLY A 165 -5.07 -19.76 7.46
C GLY A 165 -5.06 -18.55 8.40
N LYS A 166 -4.45 -17.42 8.02
CA LYS A 166 -4.27 -16.25 8.91
C LYS A 166 -5.35 -15.17 8.79
N GLY A 167 -6.41 -15.42 8.02
CA GLY A 167 -7.48 -14.44 7.77
C GLY A 167 -7.14 -13.39 6.72
N VAL A 168 -5.96 -13.48 6.08
CA VAL A 168 -5.57 -12.61 4.98
C VAL A 168 -6.37 -12.96 3.72
N CYS A 169 -7.10 -12.00 3.17
CA CYS A 169 -7.91 -12.15 1.96
C CYS A 169 -7.24 -11.58 0.70
N GLY A 170 -6.16 -10.81 0.84
CA GLY A 170 -5.37 -10.32 -0.27
C GLY A 170 -4.08 -9.66 0.18
N ILE A 171 -3.14 -9.54 -0.76
CA ILE A 171 -1.98 -8.66 -0.63
C ILE A 171 -2.08 -7.62 -1.75
N VAL A 172 -2.12 -6.34 -1.38
CA VAL A 172 -2.06 -5.23 -2.33
C VAL A 172 -0.67 -4.63 -2.31
N ILE A 173 -0.09 -4.49 -3.49
CA ILE A 173 1.25 -3.96 -3.68
C ILE A 173 1.10 -2.55 -4.21
N HIS A 174 1.77 -1.61 -3.57
CA HIS A 174 1.90 -0.23 -3.97
C HIS A 174 3.34 0.04 -4.36
N ASP A 175 3.54 0.43 -5.61
CA ASP A 175 4.85 0.88 -6.09
C ASP A 175 4.68 2.18 -6.88
N HIS A 176 5.44 3.20 -6.51
CA HIS A 176 5.35 4.53 -7.09
C HIS A 176 6.69 4.96 -7.66
N GLN A 177 6.68 5.40 -8.92
CA GLN A 177 7.85 5.86 -9.65
C GLN A 177 7.66 7.30 -10.10
N LEU A 178 8.72 8.10 -10.01
CA LEU A 178 8.74 9.43 -10.61
C LEU A 178 9.10 9.30 -12.08
N ARG A 179 8.19 9.74 -12.96
CA ARG A 179 8.42 9.74 -14.40
C ARG A 179 8.18 11.11 -15.01
N LEU A 180 8.82 11.36 -16.14
CA LEU A 180 8.51 12.51 -16.98
C LEU A 180 7.26 12.20 -17.82
N HIS A 181 6.22 13.01 -17.65
CA HIS A 181 4.95 12.90 -18.38
C HIS A 181 4.48 14.30 -18.77
N ASP A 182 4.18 14.53 -20.04
CA ASP A 182 3.82 15.85 -20.58
C ASP A 182 4.80 16.98 -20.17
N ASN A 183 6.10 16.70 -20.25
CA ASN A 183 7.20 17.58 -19.80
C ASN A 183 7.18 17.97 -18.31
N THR A 184 6.38 17.28 -17.49
CA THR A 184 6.30 17.48 -16.04
C THR A 184 6.69 16.22 -15.29
N TRP A 185 7.31 16.38 -14.11
CA TRP A 185 7.56 15.25 -13.23
C TRP A 185 6.27 14.88 -12.50
N SER A 186 5.81 13.65 -12.70
CA SER A 186 4.61 13.13 -12.06
C SER A 186 4.88 11.82 -11.34
N LEU A 187 4.07 11.53 -10.32
CA LEU A 187 4.09 10.24 -9.65
C LEU A 187 3.20 9.26 -10.40
N ALA A 188 3.81 8.24 -10.98
CA ALA A 188 3.11 7.11 -11.54
C ALA A 188 3.03 5.99 -10.49
N GLY A 189 1.81 5.61 -10.13
CA GLY A 189 1.55 4.49 -9.23
C GLY A 189 1.20 3.23 -10.01
N MET A 190 1.62 2.08 -9.52
CA MET A 190 1.10 0.77 -9.92
C MET A 190 0.51 0.08 -8.70
N ARG A 191 -0.58 -0.65 -8.93
CA ARG A 191 -1.07 -1.63 -7.97
C ARG A 191 -1.08 -3.02 -8.56
N MET A 192 -0.72 -3.99 -7.73
CA MET A 192 -0.88 -5.40 -8.06
C MET A 192 -1.55 -6.12 -6.89
N TRP A 193 -2.54 -6.95 -7.20
CA TRP A 193 -3.22 -7.79 -6.22
C TRP A 193 -2.74 -9.22 -6.31
N ILE A 194 -2.33 -9.78 -5.17
CA ILE A 194 -2.16 -11.21 -5.00
C ILE A 194 -3.36 -11.71 -4.21
N HIS A 195 -4.27 -12.41 -4.89
CA HIS A 195 -5.40 -13.06 -4.25
C HIS A 195 -4.94 -14.30 -3.48
N THR A 196 -5.38 -14.41 -2.23
CA THR A 196 -5.01 -15.48 -1.29
C THR A 196 -6.12 -16.51 -1.00
N PRO A 197 -7.43 -16.28 -1.23
CA PRO A 197 -8.44 -17.31 -1.04
C PRO A 197 -8.41 -18.31 -2.19
N SER A 198 -8.11 -19.58 -1.92
CA SER A 198 -8.18 -20.65 -2.92
C SER A 198 -9.34 -21.64 -2.72
N TYR A 199 -10.06 -21.60 -1.58
CA TYR A 199 -11.05 -22.65 -1.25
C TYR A 199 -12.35 -22.16 -0.58
N ASN A 200 -12.55 -20.85 -0.39
CA ASN A 200 -13.74 -20.33 0.27
C ASN A 200 -14.39 -19.22 -0.57
N GLN A 201 -15.49 -19.57 -1.26
CA GLN A 201 -16.22 -18.65 -2.16
C GLN A 201 -16.68 -17.38 -1.47
N ARG A 202 -17.08 -17.47 -0.18
CA ARG A 202 -17.48 -16.28 0.59
C ARG A 202 -16.29 -15.34 0.79
N ARG A 203 -15.14 -15.86 1.21
CA ARG A 203 -13.91 -15.06 1.38
C ARG A 203 -13.39 -14.51 0.07
N GLU A 204 -13.53 -15.26 -1.02
CA GLU A 204 -13.17 -14.79 -2.35
C GLU A 204 -14.04 -13.61 -2.78
N ARG A 205 -15.35 -13.68 -2.55
CA ARG A 205 -16.27 -12.57 -2.81
C ARG A 205 -15.93 -11.35 -1.96
N GLU A 206 -15.75 -11.53 -0.64
CA GLU A 206 -15.35 -10.47 0.29
C GLU A 206 -14.02 -9.82 -0.14
N ALA A 207 -13.04 -10.62 -0.59
CA ALA A 207 -11.77 -10.12 -1.11
C ALA A 207 -11.93 -9.29 -2.40
N LYS A 208 -12.77 -9.76 -3.33
CA LYS A 208 -13.05 -9.05 -4.59
C LYS A 208 -13.78 -7.74 -4.34
N GLU A 209 -14.78 -7.74 -3.46
CA GLU A 209 -15.50 -6.54 -3.05
C GLU A 209 -14.56 -5.51 -2.43
N PHE A 210 -13.69 -5.95 -1.51
CA PHE A 210 -12.66 -5.09 -0.93
C PHE A 210 -11.71 -4.55 -2.00
N ALA A 211 -11.14 -5.42 -2.86
CA ALA A 211 -10.16 -5.02 -3.86
C ALA A 211 -10.74 -4.04 -4.90
N TYR A 212 -12.01 -4.23 -5.27
CA TYR A 212 -12.76 -3.32 -6.11
C TYR A 212 -12.94 -1.97 -5.43
N ALA A 213 -13.47 -1.96 -4.21
CA ALA A 213 -13.77 -0.72 -3.48
C ALA A 213 -12.49 0.08 -3.18
N TYR A 214 -11.47 -0.55 -2.58
CA TYR A 214 -10.15 0.03 -2.30
C TYR A 214 -9.48 0.59 -3.55
N GLY A 215 -9.76 -0.01 -4.71
CA GLY A 215 -9.25 0.44 -5.97
C GLY A 215 -9.70 1.81 -6.43
N ARG A 216 -10.89 2.23 -6.01
CA ARG A 216 -11.51 3.48 -6.47
C ARG A 216 -10.89 4.71 -5.81
N GLY A 217 -10.31 4.58 -4.63
CA GLY A 217 -9.64 5.67 -3.92
C GLY A 217 -8.14 5.76 -4.16
N LEU A 218 -7.59 5.00 -5.10
CA LEU A 218 -6.18 5.12 -5.44
C LEU A 218 -5.95 6.33 -6.37
N PRO A 219 -5.00 7.22 -6.02
CA PRO A 219 -4.72 8.38 -6.86
C PRO A 219 -4.07 7.97 -8.19
N ASN A 220 -4.31 8.76 -9.23
CA ASN A 220 -3.61 8.67 -10.53
C ASN A 220 -3.76 7.33 -11.27
N LEU A 221 -4.83 6.57 -11.03
CA LEU A 221 -5.10 5.31 -11.74
C LEU A 221 -5.87 5.47 -13.06
N GLU A 222 -6.32 6.68 -13.42
CA GLU A 222 -7.22 6.89 -14.56
C GLU A 222 -6.66 6.52 -15.95
N ARG A 223 -5.45 5.93 -16.08
CA ARG A 223 -4.78 5.75 -17.38
C ARG A 223 -3.99 4.46 -17.59
N LEU A 224 -4.20 3.43 -16.77
CA LEU A 224 -3.50 2.14 -16.93
C LEU A 224 -4.50 0.98 -16.77
N GLU A 225 -5.44 0.86 -17.71
CA GLU A 225 -6.18 -0.40 -17.94
C GLU A 225 -5.42 -1.33 -18.88
#